data_AF-A0A3M1D037-F1
#
_entry.id   AF-A0A3M1D037-F1
#
_cell.length_a   1.000
_cell.length_b   1.000
_cell.length_c   1.000
_cell.angle_alpha   90.00
_cell.angle_beta   90.00
_cell.angle_gamma   90.00
#
_symmetry.space_group_name_H-M   'P 1'
#
loop_
_entity.id
_entity.type
_entity.pdbx_description
1 polymer ?
#
loop_
_entity_poly.entity_id
_entity_poly.type
_entity_poly.pdbx_seq_one_letter_code
_entity_poly.pdbx_strand_id
1 'polypeptide(L)'
;MSSRELGHRTIECSNCGAPIDYVEGESVLTCSYCGSATMLAGFDKIVRVEAHYVLPARFDRRQILQPIREWMSKGWLKAADLAEKAVFADMHPIVLPFWV
;
A
#
# COMPACT_ATOMS: atom_id res chain seq x y z
N MET A 1 -11.64 28.49 14.91
CA MET A 1 -12.39 28.47 13.64
C MET A 1 -11.40 28.72 12.50
N SER A 2 -10.63 27.70 12.11
CA SER A 2 -9.66 27.80 11.01
C SER A 2 -10.32 27.24 9.75
N SER A 3 -10.75 28.12 8.85
CA SER A 3 -11.25 27.76 7.52
C SER A 3 -10.13 27.08 6.75
N ARG A 4 -10.32 25.80 6.40
CA ARG A 4 -9.48 25.10 5.43
C ARG A 4 -9.79 25.69 4.05
N GLU A 5 -8.90 26.54 3.52
CA GLU A 5 -8.88 26.87 2.10
C GLU A 5 -8.55 25.59 1.33
N LEU A 6 -9.55 25.02 0.65
CA LEU A 6 -9.33 23.94 -0.32
C LEU A 6 -8.49 24.54 -1.44
N GLY A 7 -7.22 24.13 -1.53
CA GLY A 7 -6.30 24.61 -2.55
C GLY A 7 -6.81 24.24 -3.94
N HIS A 8 -7.46 25.19 -4.60
CA HIS A 8 -7.90 25.06 -5.97
C HIS A 8 -6.66 24.98 -6.87
N ARG A 9 -6.46 23.84 -7.52
CA ARG A 9 -5.32 23.58 -8.39
C ARG A 9 -5.84 23.21 -9.77
N THR A 10 -5.05 23.57 -10.78
CA THR A 10 -5.41 23.38 -12.19
C THR A 10 -4.38 22.45 -12.82
N ILE A 11 -4.84 21.48 -13.61
CA ILE A 11 -3.99 20.64 -14.45
C ILE A 11 -4.37 20.77 -15.92
N GLU A 12 -3.44 20.48 -16.82
CA GLU A 12 -3.73 20.41 -18.24
C GLU A 12 -4.31 19.05 -18.62
N CYS A 13 -5.39 19.05 -19.39
CA CYS A 13 -5.97 17.85 -19.95
C CYS A 13 -4.98 17.15 -20.88
N SER A 14 -4.69 15.86 -20.65
CA SER A 14 -3.81 15.06 -21.52
C SER A 14 -4.37 14.86 -22.94
N ASN A 15 -5.68 15.03 -23.13
CA ASN A 15 -6.34 14.82 -24.42
C ASN A 15 -6.49 16.10 -25.25
N CYS A 16 -6.87 17.22 -24.64
CA CYS A 16 -7.13 18.48 -25.36
C CYS A 16 -6.28 19.68 -24.92
N GLY A 17 -5.47 19.55 -23.87
CA GLY A 17 -4.65 20.63 -23.33
C GLY A 17 -5.42 21.69 -22.54
N ALA A 18 -6.75 21.56 -22.39
CA ALA A 18 -7.54 22.53 -21.64
C ALA A 18 -7.23 22.46 -20.13
N PRO A 19 -7.25 23.60 -19.41
CA PRO A 19 -7.13 23.62 -17.96
C PRO A 19 -8.34 22.94 -17.31
N ILE A 20 -8.08 22.04 -16.37
CA ILE A 20 -9.07 21.33 -15.56
C ILE A 20 -8.80 21.71 -14.11
N ASP A 21 -9.80 22.31 -13.47
CA ASP A 21 -9.77 22.60 -12.05
C ASP A 21 -10.15 21.35 -11.25
N TYR A 22 -9.44 21.09 -10.16
CA TYR A 22 -9.72 19.95 -9.29
C TYR A 22 -9.55 20.26 -7.80
N VAL A 23 -10.19 19.44 -6.98
CA VAL A 23 -10.05 19.47 -5.52
C VAL A 23 -9.13 18.32 -5.07
N GLU A 24 -8.18 18.61 -4.18
CA GLU A 24 -7.32 17.57 -3.58
C GLU A 24 -8.18 16.47 -2.94
N GLY A 25 -7.94 15.21 -3.34
CA GLY A 25 -8.67 14.04 -2.85
C GLY A 25 -9.62 13.38 -3.86
N GLU A 26 -9.90 14.02 -4.99
CA GLU A 26 -10.62 13.36 -6.10
C GLU A 26 -9.72 12.32 -6.79
N SER A 27 -10.30 11.18 -7.17
CA SER A 27 -9.57 10.08 -7.83
C SER A 27 -9.72 10.08 -9.36
N VAL A 28 -10.74 10.77 -9.88
CA VAL A 28 -11.08 10.85 -11.30
C VAL A 28 -11.49 12.27 -11.64
N LEU A 29 -10.89 12.84 -12.69
CA LEU A 29 -11.30 14.13 -13.25
C LEU A 29 -11.93 13.94 -14.61
N THR A 30 -13.05 14.62 -14.83
CA THR A 30 -13.70 14.68 -16.15
C THR A 30 -13.45 16.06 -16.75
N CYS A 31 -12.86 16.10 -17.95
CA CYS A 31 -12.65 17.35 -18.65
C CYS A 31 -13.99 17.94 -19.12
N SER A 32 -14.37 19.11 -18.63
CA SER A 32 -15.58 19.82 -19.07
C SER A 32 -15.53 20.26 -20.54
N TYR A 33 -14.34 20.28 -21.16
CA TYR A 33 -14.16 20.70 -22.55
C TYR A 33 -14.35 19.57 -23.55
N CYS A 34 -13.70 18.41 -23.33
CA CYS A 34 -13.72 17.30 -24.30
C CYS A 34 -14.38 16.02 -23.77
N GLY A 35 -14.78 15.98 -22.50
CA GLY A 35 -15.44 14.82 -21.88
C GLY A 35 -14.50 13.67 -21.51
N SER A 36 -13.18 13.78 -21.73
CA SER A 36 -12.24 12.73 -21.35
C SER A 36 -12.13 12.60 -19.83
N ALA A 37 -12.24 11.38 -19.32
CA ALA A 37 -11.95 11.06 -17.92
C ALA A 37 -10.47 10.70 -17.75
N THR A 38 -9.80 11.37 -16.81
CA THR A 38 -8.41 11.08 -16.42
C THR A 38 -8.40 10.56 -14.99
N MET A 39 -7.84 9.37 -14.78
CA MET A 39 -7.59 8.86 -13.43
C MET A 39 -6.38 9.58 -12.83
N LEU A 40 -6.54 10.07 -11.61
CA LEU A 40 -5.49 10.78 -10.87
C LEU A 40 -4.50 9.84 -10.17
N ALA A 41 -4.73 8.53 -10.23
CA ALA A 41 -3.82 7.49 -9.78
C ALA A 41 -2.53 7.51 -10.62
N GLY A 42 -1.54 8.28 -10.18
CA GLY A 42 -0.27 8.48 -10.89
C GLY A 42 0.28 9.90 -10.77
N PHE A 43 -0.54 10.88 -10.41
CA PHE A 43 -0.08 12.22 -10.08
C PHE A 43 0.26 12.28 -8.59
N ASP A 44 1.55 12.08 -8.31
CA ASP A 44 2.22 12.22 -7.01
C ASP A 44 1.84 13.50 -6.22
N LYS A 45 1.37 14.54 -6.91
CA LYS A 45 1.01 15.85 -6.33
C LYS A 45 -0.48 16.10 -6.11
N ILE A 46 -1.36 15.20 -6.57
CA ILE A 46 -2.81 15.42 -6.61
C ILE A 46 -3.52 14.61 -5.53
N VAL A 47 -3.09 13.37 -5.33
CA VAL A 47 -3.58 12.53 -4.23
C VAL A 47 -2.63 12.72 -3.06
N ARG A 48 -2.97 13.64 -2.13
CA ARG A 48 -2.29 13.70 -0.84
C ARG A 48 -2.80 12.54 0.01
N VAL A 49 -2.11 11.41 -0.04
CA VAL A 49 -2.34 10.32 0.93
C VAL A 49 -1.88 10.85 2.29
N GLU A 50 -2.82 11.39 3.08
CA GLU A 50 -2.48 12.13 4.30
C GLU A 50 -1.84 11.25 5.39
N ALA A 51 -2.04 9.93 5.35
CA ALA A 51 -1.35 9.00 6.23
C ALA A 51 -1.31 7.59 5.63
N HIS A 52 -0.10 7.11 5.33
CA HIS A 52 0.14 5.67 5.31
C HIS A 52 0.39 5.22 6.75
N TYR A 53 -0.54 4.46 7.32
CA TYR A 53 -0.31 3.81 8.60
C TYR A 53 0.36 2.46 8.37
N VAL A 54 1.59 2.33 8.84
CA VAL A 54 2.27 1.03 8.92
C VAL A 54 2.05 0.48 10.31
N LEU A 55 1.40 -0.68 10.41
CA LEU A 55 1.36 -1.44 11.65
C LEU A 55 2.79 -1.90 11.98
N PRO A 56 3.40 -1.42 13.08
CA PRO A 56 4.73 -1.86 13.44
C PRO A 56 4.70 -3.36 13.78
N ALA A 57 5.64 -4.12 13.24
CA ALA A 57 5.83 -5.50 13.64
C ALA A 57 6.22 -5.55 15.13
N ARG A 58 5.41 -6.22 15.96
CA ARG A 58 5.64 -6.36 17.41
C ARG A 58 6.15 -7.75 17.81
N PHE A 59 6.74 -8.48 16.88
CA PHE A 59 7.15 -9.86 17.10
C PHE A 59 8.67 -9.98 17.20
N ASP A 60 9.13 -10.78 18.16
CA ASP A 60 10.53 -11.18 18.25
C ASP A 60 10.83 -12.42 17.36
N ARG A 61 12.11 -12.71 17.16
CA ARG A 61 12.56 -13.86 16.35
C ARG A 61 12.03 -15.20 16.87
N ARG A 62 11.89 -15.38 18.18
CA ARG A 62 11.38 -16.63 18.77
C ARG A 62 9.90 -16.81 18.48
N GLN A 63 9.11 -15.75 18.61
CA GLN A 63 7.68 -15.73 18.31
C GLN A 63 7.40 -16.05 16.83
N ILE A 64 8.28 -15.61 15.91
CA ILE A 64 8.17 -15.93 14.48
C ILE A 64 8.54 -17.39 14.21
N LEU A 65 9.64 -17.89 14.79
CA LEU A 65 10.17 -19.22 14.47
C LEU A 65 9.42 -20.37 15.15
N GLN A 66 8.82 -20.14 16.32
CA GLN A 66 8.09 -21.18 17.06
C GLN A 66 6.98 -21.85 16.23
N PRO A 67 5.99 -21.12 15.65
CA PRO A 67 4.93 -21.74 14.86
C PRO A 67 5.47 -22.46 13.62
N ILE A 68 6.57 -21.97 13.05
CA ILE A 68 7.23 -22.62 11.90
C ILE A 68 7.84 -23.97 12.34
N ARG A 69 8.57 -24.01 13.46
CA ARG A 69 9.13 -25.27 14.00
C ARG A 69 8.04 -26.25 14.43
N GLU A 70 6.95 -25.76 15.03
CA GLU A 70 5.79 -26.60 15.38
C GLU A 70 5.08 -27.17 14.16
N TRP A 71 4.99 -26.41 13.07
CA TRP A 71 4.49 -26.93 11.80
C TRP A 71 5.45 -27.97 11.22
N MET A 72 6.77 -27.74 11.28
CA MET A 72 7.77 -28.70 10.79
C MET A 72 7.73 -30.04 11.55
N SER A 73 7.43 -30.04 12.85
CA SER A 73 7.38 -31.25 13.67
C SER A 73 6.10 -32.09 13.53
N LYS A 74 5.11 -31.61 12.76
CA LYS A 74 3.80 -32.27 12.61
C LYS A 74 3.56 -32.78 11.20
N GLY A 75 3.03 -34.00 11.09
CA GLY A 75 2.53 -34.61 9.86
C GLY A 75 3.31 -35.85 9.41
N TRP A 76 2.65 -36.74 8.68
CA TRP A 76 3.21 -38.04 8.27
C TRP A 76 4.07 -37.98 7.00
N LEU A 77 3.97 -36.90 6.21
CA LEU A 77 4.73 -36.70 4.96
C LEU A 77 6.05 -35.91 5.16
N LYS A 78 6.49 -35.71 6.40
CA LYS A 78 7.69 -34.91 6.71
C LYS A 78 8.74 -35.79 7.38
N ALA A 79 10.01 -35.49 7.15
CA ALA A 79 11.09 -36.15 7.87
C ALA A 79 10.95 -35.89 9.37
N ALA A 80 11.12 -36.94 10.18
CA ALA A 80 10.91 -36.87 11.64
C ALA A 80 11.84 -35.85 12.33
N ASP A 81 13.01 -35.61 11.76
CA ASP A 81 14.07 -34.72 12.26
C ASP A 81 14.09 -33.34 11.57
N LEU A 82 13.08 -33.03 10.74
CA LEU A 82 13.02 -31.78 9.97
C LEU A 82 13.15 -30.54 10.86
N ALA A 83 12.40 -30.50 11.97
CA ALA A 83 12.39 -29.34 12.86
C ALA A 83 13.73 -29.14 13.60
N GLU A 84 14.51 -30.20 13.80
CA GLU A 84 15.82 -30.16 14.45
C GLU A 84 16.90 -29.70 13.46
N LYS A 85 16.90 -30.28 12.25
CA LYS A 85 17.90 -29.99 11.21
C LYS A 85 17.64 -28.70 10.43
N ALA A 86 16.46 -28.11 10.54
CA ALA A 86 16.13 -26.87 9.83
C ALA A 86 16.99 -25.69 10.31
N VAL A 87 17.71 -25.08 9.36
CA VAL A 87 18.48 -23.86 9.53
C VAL A 87 17.74 -22.69 8.87
N PHE A 88 17.48 -21.65 9.64
CA PHE A 88 16.89 -20.41 9.16
C PHE A 88 18.00 -19.41 8.84
N ALA A 89 18.42 -19.38 7.57
CA ALA A 89 19.53 -18.53 7.10
C ALA A 89 19.17 -17.05 7.19
N ASP A 90 18.14 -16.62 6.45
CA ASP A 90 17.73 -15.21 6.36
C ASP A 90 16.27 -15.01 6.73
N MET A 91 15.95 -13.81 7.22
CA MET A 91 14.60 -13.41 7.57
C MET A 91 14.39 -11.95 7.19
N HIS A 92 13.54 -11.71 6.18
CA HIS A 92 13.25 -10.38 5.69
C HIS A 92 11.81 -10.00 6.01
N PRO A 93 11.57 -8.86 6.69
CA PRO A 93 10.23 -8.34 6.84
C PRO A 93 9.73 -7.82 5.49
N ILE A 94 8.49 -8.17 5.14
CA ILE A 94 7.77 -7.58 4.00
C ILE A 94 6.62 -6.74 4.53
N VAL A 95 6.42 -5.56 3.94
CA VAL A 95 5.27 -4.71 4.23
C VAL A 95 4.20 -5.04 3.19
N LEU A 96 3.05 -5.52 3.63
CA LEU A 96 1.92 -5.83 2.75
C LEU A 96 1.02 -4.58 2.64
N PRO A 97 0.88 -3.97 1.46
CA PRO A 97 -0.13 -2.95 1.24
C PRO A 97 -1.49 -3.65 1.16
N PHE A 98 -2.45 -3.23 1.97
CA PHE A 98 -3.83 -3.68 1.90
C PHE A 98 -4.80 -2.53 2.09
N TRP A 99 -6.00 -2.69 1.54
CA TRP A 99 -7.09 -1.73 1.61
C TRP A 99 -8.22 -2.41 2.38
N VAL A 100 -8.75 -1.74 3.41
CA VAL A 100 -9.95 -2.17 4.16
C VAL A 100 -11.12 -1.32 3.72
#